data_AF-A0A512H3M3-F1
#
_entry.id   AF-A0A512H3M3-F1
#
_cell.length_a   1.000
_cell.length_b   1.000
_cell.length_c   1.000
_cell.angle_alpha   90.00
_cell.angle_beta   90.00
_cell.angle_gamma   90.00
#
_symmetry.space_group_name_H-M   'P 1'
#
loop_
_entity.id
_entity.type
_entity.pdbx_description
1 polymer ?
#
loop_
_entity_poly.entity_id
_entity_poly.type
_entity_poly.pdbx_seq_one_letter_code
_entity_poly.pdbx_strand_id
1 'polypeptide(L)'
;MSYVHHVPGRLRVKNRAFGSDEPTRRLCRSLAACPGVNEVTLNPRSHSLIVLFDPQRVSGDDILAQVDALQETQESPAPFLSSLPLAVLPSASGLALAPLAGSLATTVGSALGKALFGALLRTSVERGVASLVAAAIR
;
A
#
# COMPACT_ATOMS: atom_id res chain seq x y z
N MET A 1 -3.55 -14.14 -8.92
CA MET A 1 -3.46 -15.02 -7.73
C MET A 1 -2.11 -14.79 -7.06
N SER A 2 -2.10 -13.99 -6.00
CA SER A 2 -0.93 -13.80 -5.14
C SER A 2 -0.93 -14.89 -4.06
N TYR A 3 0.26 -15.35 -3.66
CA TYR A 3 0.43 -16.28 -2.53
C TYR A 3 1.20 -15.57 -1.44
N VAL A 4 0.69 -15.63 -0.20
CA VAL A 4 1.26 -14.96 0.96
C VAL A 4 1.62 -16.01 2.01
N HIS A 5 2.85 -15.93 2.51
CA HIS A 5 3.30 -16.69 3.65
C HIS A 5 3.75 -15.71 4.74
N HIS A 6 3.04 -15.73 5.87
CA HIS A 6 3.28 -14.82 6.98
C HIS A 6 3.68 -15.62 8.23
N VAL A 7 4.80 -15.22 8.82
CA VAL A 7 5.24 -15.63 10.16
C VAL A 7 5.73 -14.39 10.91
N PRO A 8 5.70 -14.36 12.25
CA PRO A 8 6.19 -13.22 13.02
C PRO A 8 7.62 -12.84 12.59
N GLY A 9 7.79 -11.59 12.14
CA GLY A 9 9.04 -11.01 11.70
C GLY A 9 9.53 -11.39 10.29
N ARG A 10 8.80 -12.23 9.55
CA ARG A 10 9.10 -12.54 8.15
C ARG A 10 7.83 -12.70 7.32
N LEU A 11 7.71 -11.86 6.31
CA LEU A 11 6.66 -11.92 5.31
C LEU A 11 7.25 -12.32 3.96
N ARG A 12 6.61 -13.26 3.26
CA ARG A 12 6.94 -13.57 1.86
C ARG A 12 5.68 -13.45 1.02
N VAL A 13 5.73 -12.60 0.01
CA VAL A 13 4.65 -12.39 -0.96
C VAL A 13 5.13 -12.88 -2.32
N LYS A 14 4.33 -13.70 -2.99
CA LYS A 14 4.55 -14.11 -4.37
C LYS A 14 3.47 -13.50 -5.23
N ASN A 15 3.84 -12.61 -6.13
CA ASN A 15 2.93 -11.97 -7.08
C ASN A 15 3.64 -11.82 -8.43
N ARG A 16 2.99 -12.25 -9.53
CA ARG A 16 3.49 -12.12 -10.91
C ARG A 16 3.81 -10.68 -11.32
N ALA A 17 3.20 -9.69 -10.66
CA ALA A 17 3.51 -8.28 -10.87
C ALA A 17 4.93 -7.87 -10.42
N PHE A 18 5.60 -8.67 -9.57
CA PHE A 18 6.94 -8.36 -9.11
C PHE A 18 7.99 -8.67 -10.17
N GLY A 19 8.57 -7.64 -10.77
CA GLY A 19 9.67 -7.72 -11.72
C GLY A 19 10.83 -6.80 -11.37
N SER A 20 11.68 -6.50 -12.33
CA SER A 20 12.79 -5.53 -12.18
C SER A 20 12.41 -4.09 -12.57
N ASP A 21 11.11 -3.87 -12.75
CA ASP A 21 10.43 -2.64 -13.13
C ASP A 21 10.47 -1.56 -12.02
N GLU A 22 10.29 -0.31 -12.44
CA GLU A 22 10.31 0.84 -11.52
C GLU A 22 9.21 0.81 -10.43
N PRO A 23 7.97 0.36 -10.72
CA PRO A 23 6.96 0.13 -9.68
C PRO A 23 7.41 -0.78 -8.56
N THR A 24 7.97 -1.95 -8.90
CA THR A 24 8.45 -2.91 -7.91
C THR A 24 9.62 -2.33 -7.11
N ARG A 25 10.52 -1.57 -7.75
CA ARG A 25 11.62 -0.85 -7.07
C ARG A 25 11.11 0.23 -6.13
N ARG A 26 10.08 0.98 -6.52
CA ARG A 26 9.43 2.00 -5.69
C ARG A 26 8.77 1.36 -4.47
N LEU A 27 8.07 0.24 -4.65
CA LEU A 27 7.50 -0.55 -3.55
C LEU A 27 8.60 -0.98 -2.57
N CYS A 28 9.70 -1.55 -3.07
CA CYS A 28 10.81 -1.98 -2.21
C CYS A 28 11.42 -0.82 -1.40
N ARG A 29 11.59 0.35 -2.03
CA ARG A 29 12.07 1.56 -1.33
C ARG A 29 11.09 2.07 -0.29
N SER A 30 9.80 2.05 -0.58
CA SER A 30 8.74 2.45 0.36
C SER A 30 8.75 1.55 1.59
N LEU A 31 8.78 0.23 1.38
CA LEU A 31 8.82 -0.75 2.47
C LEU A 31 10.10 -0.64 3.29
N ALA A 32 11.26 -0.44 2.64
CA ALA A 32 12.53 -0.26 3.33
C ALA A 32 12.59 1.04 4.17
N ALA A 33 11.78 2.05 3.82
CA ALA A 33 11.66 3.28 4.59
C ALA A 33 10.65 3.16 5.76
N CYS A 34 9.87 2.08 5.84
CA CYS A 34 8.91 1.89 6.92
C CYS A 34 9.61 1.59 8.25
N PRO A 35 9.29 2.33 9.33
CA PRO A 35 9.80 2.02 10.66
C PRO A 35 9.44 0.59 11.08
N GLY A 36 10.44 -0.18 11.51
CA GLY A 36 10.25 -1.58 11.90
C GLY A 36 10.48 -2.59 10.77
N VAL A 37 10.66 -2.16 9.52
CA VAL A 37 11.19 -3.02 8.46
C VAL A 37 12.71 -3.05 8.53
N ASN A 38 13.27 -4.24 8.64
CA ASN A 38 14.72 -4.45 8.75
C ASN A 38 15.36 -4.68 7.38
N GLU A 39 14.70 -5.47 6.54
CA GLU A 39 15.23 -5.82 5.22
C GLU A 39 14.10 -6.11 4.22
N VAL A 40 14.33 -5.73 2.97
CA VAL A 40 13.44 -6.04 1.85
C VAL A 40 14.27 -6.67 0.73
N THR A 41 13.96 -7.92 0.39
CA THR A 41 14.63 -8.67 -0.68
C THR A 41 13.66 -8.99 -1.80
N LEU A 42 13.99 -8.57 -3.01
CA LEU A 42 13.24 -8.89 -4.22
C LEU A 42 13.94 -10.01 -4.99
N ASN A 43 13.18 -11.04 -5.36
CA ASN A 43 13.62 -12.10 -6.27
C ASN A 43 12.78 -12.08 -7.56
N PRO A 44 13.22 -11.35 -8.60
CA PRO A 44 12.47 -11.19 -9.85
C PRO A 44 12.23 -12.52 -10.57
N ARG A 45 13.21 -13.44 -10.53
CA ARG A 45 13.13 -14.74 -11.21
C ARG A 45 11.98 -15.60 -10.69
N SER A 46 11.65 -15.47 -9.40
CA SER A 46 10.58 -16.23 -8.75
C SER A 46 9.31 -15.42 -8.50
N HIS A 47 9.29 -14.14 -8.91
CA HIS A 47 8.22 -13.18 -8.62
C HIS A 47 7.88 -13.14 -7.12
N SER A 48 8.91 -13.12 -6.26
CA SER A 48 8.77 -13.18 -4.81
C SER A 48 9.44 -11.98 -4.15
N LEU A 49 8.73 -11.38 -3.21
CA LEU A 49 9.21 -10.36 -2.29
C LEU A 49 9.32 -10.98 -0.89
N ILE A 50 10.43 -10.75 -0.20
CA ILE A 50 10.65 -11.15 1.19
C ILE A 50 10.87 -9.88 2.00
N VAL A 51 10.16 -9.74 3.11
CA VAL A 51 10.28 -8.62 4.04
C VAL A 51 10.59 -9.17 5.42
N LEU A 52 11.73 -8.76 5.98
CA LEU A 52 12.06 -8.99 7.38
C LEU A 52 11.68 -7.75 8.17
N PHE A 53 10.93 -7.95 9.26
CA PHE A 53 10.41 -6.86 10.06
C PHE A 53 10.45 -7.21 11.54
N ASP A 54 10.34 -6.20 12.39
CA ASP A 54 10.19 -6.35 13.84
C ASP A 54 8.69 -6.41 14.18
N PRO A 55 8.16 -7.57 14.61
CA PRO A 55 6.75 -7.73 14.92
C PRO A 55 6.29 -6.92 16.15
N GLN A 56 7.21 -6.35 16.93
CA GLN A 56 6.87 -5.42 18.02
C GLN A 56 6.59 -4.00 17.52
N ARG A 57 7.01 -3.66 16.29
CA ARG A 57 6.93 -2.30 15.73
C ARG A 57 5.97 -2.18 14.54
N VAL A 58 5.86 -3.23 13.73
CA VAL A 58 5.00 -3.26 12.55
C VAL A 58 4.40 -4.66 12.37
N SER A 59 3.14 -4.74 11.96
CA SER A 59 2.51 -6.04 11.68
C SER A 59 2.74 -6.45 10.23
N GLY A 60 2.74 -7.76 9.96
CA GLY A 60 2.82 -8.25 8.58
C GLY A 60 1.58 -7.89 7.75
N ASP A 61 0.42 -7.73 8.38
CA ASP A 61 -0.82 -7.31 7.72
C ASP A 61 -0.75 -5.86 7.24
N ASP A 62 -0.12 -4.96 8.02
CA ASP A 62 0.13 -3.57 7.59
C ASP A 62 1.06 -3.52 6.37
N ILE A 63 2.10 -4.36 6.37
CA ILE A 63 3.03 -4.49 5.24
C ILE A 63 2.29 -5.02 4.01
N LEU A 64 1.41 -6.01 4.17
CA LEU A 64 0.58 -6.54 3.08
C LEU A 64 -0.36 -5.47 2.51
N ALA A 65 -1.04 -4.71 3.37
CA ALA A 65 -1.93 -3.65 2.91
C ALA A 65 -1.20 -2.59 2.06
N GLN A 66 0.06 -2.27 2.38
CA GLN A 66 0.87 -1.38 1.55
C GLN A 66 1.26 -1.99 0.20
N VAL A 67 1.55 -3.30 0.18
CA VAL A 67 1.83 -4.03 -1.06
C VAL A 67 0.60 -4.02 -1.97
N ASP A 68 -0.59 -4.26 -1.41
CA ASP A 68 -1.85 -4.31 -2.16
C ASP A 68 -2.25 -2.92 -2.68
N ALA A 69 -2.16 -1.87 -1.86
CA ALA A 69 -2.50 -0.50 -2.27
C ALA A 69 -1.64 0.01 -3.46
N LEU A 70 -0.37 -0.38 -3.50
CA LEU A 70 0.53 -0.03 -4.61
C LEU A 70 0.26 -0.86 -5.87
N GLN A 71 -0.29 -2.06 -5.73
CA GLN A 71 -0.72 -2.90 -6.85
C GLN A 71 -2.02 -2.41 -7.48
N GLU A 72 -2.98 -1.95 -6.69
CA GLU A 72 -4.23 -1.35 -7.21
C GLU A 72 -3.95 -0.09 -8.05
N THR A 73 -2.93 0.68 -7.67
CA THR A 73 -2.48 1.85 -8.45
C THR A 73 -1.87 1.45 -9.81
N GLN A 74 -1.36 0.23 -9.95
CA GLN A 74 -0.79 -0.32 -11.19
C GLN A 74 -1.86 -0.94 -12.11
N GLU A 75 -2.91 -1.53 -11.53
CA GLU A 75 -4.00 -2.17 -12.28
C GLU A 75 -5.04 -1.20 -12.82
N SER A 76 -4.86 0.11 -12.63
CA SER A 76 -5.66 1.10 -13.37
C SER A 76 -5.44 0.88 -14.86
N PRO A 77 -6.46 0.42 -15.62
CA PRO A 77 -6.32 0.30 -17.06
C PRO A 77 -6.05 1.71 -17.56
N ALA A 78 -4.89 1.92 -18.17
CA ALA A 78 -4.74 3.05 -19.07
C ALA A 78 -5.98 3.04 -19.98
N PRO A 79 -6.73 4.14 -20.12
CA PRO A 79 -7.79 4.19 -21.11
C PRO A 79 -7.13 3.86 -22.43
N PHE A 80 -7.47 2.67 -22.96
CA PHE A 80 -7.08 2.25 -24.29
C PHE A 80 -7.42 3.41 -25.21
N LEU A 81 -6.41 3.91 -25.92
CA LEU A 81 -6.58 4.88 -27.00
C LEU A 81 -7.43 4.22 -28.08
N SER A 82 -8.75 4.30 -27.95
CA SER A 82 -9.68 4.01 -29.04
C SER A 82 -9.60 5.17 -30.03
N SER A 83 -8.61 5.07 -30.92
CA SER A 83 -8.60 5.44 -32.33
C SER A 83 -9.42 6.68 -32.78
N LEU A 84 -8.67 7.67 -33.31
CA LEU A 84 -9.03 8.99 -33.89
C LEU A 84 -10.13 8.98 -34.98
N PRO A 85 -10.71 10.14 -35.32
CA PRO A 85 -10.14 10.85 -36.47
C PRO A 85 -9.88 12.34 -36.25
N LEU A 86 -8.82 12.77 -36.94
CA LEU A 86 -8.40 14.12 -37.28
C LEU A 86 -9.58 15.07 -37.57
N ALA A 87 -9.84 16.03 -36.68
CA ALA A 87 -10.78 17.13 -36.93
C ALA A 87 -10.06 18.48 -36.81
N VAL A 88 -9.59 18.96 -37.97
CA VAL A 88 -9.56 20.35 -38.45
C VAL A 88 -9.45 21.47 -37.39
N LEU A 89 -8.30 22.16 -37.42
CA LEU A 89 -8.13 23.52 -36.89
C LEU A 89 -9.14 24.49 -37.54
N PRO A 90 -9.65 25.46 -36.77
CA PRO A 90 -9.48 26.83 -37.21
C PRO A 90 -8.73 27.66 -36.16
N SER A 91 -7.76 28.39 -36.70
CA SER A 91 -6.98 29.45 -36.10
C SER A 91 -7.88 30.61 -35.62
N ALA A 92 -7.63 31.14 -34.42
CA ALA A 92 -7.38 32.56 -34.17
C ALA A 92 -7.32 32.88 -32.66
N SER A 93 -6.13 33.27 -32.22
CA SER A 93 -5.86 34.45 -31.39
C SER A 93 -6.58 34.59 -30.04
N GLY A 94 -5.87 34.26 -28.96
CA GLY A 94 -6.21 34.68 -27.61
C GLY A 94 -5.05 34.49 -26.63
N LEU A 95 -4.16 35.48 -26.61
CA LEU A 95 -3.13 35.80 -25.62
C LEU A 95 -2.94 34.85 -24.41
N ALA A 96 -1.72 34.32 -24.32
CA ALA A 96 -1.16 33.73 -23.11
C ALA A 96 -1.12 34.72 -21.94
N LEU A 97 -1.48 34.23 -20.74
CA LEU A 97 -0.92 34.64 -19.45
C LEU A 97 -1.23 33.54 -18.43
N ALA A 98 -0.25 32.67 -18.20
CA ALA A 98 -0.04 32.02 -16.91
C ALA A 98 1.11 32.79 -16.20
N PRO A 99 1.41 32.59 -14.90
CA PRO A 99 0.74 31.77 -13.87
C PRO A 99 0.54 32.54 -12.54
N LEU A 100 -0.14 31.93 -11.55
CA LEU A 100 0.09 32.03 -10.08
C LEU A 100 -1.02 31.22 -9.39
N ALA A 101 -0.76 29.98 -8.95
CA ALA A 101 -0.33 29.64 -7.59
C ALA A 101 -1.37 30.00 -6.50
N GLY A 102 -2.03 28.99 -5.91
CA GLY A 102 -2.86 29.21 -4.73
C GLY A 102 -3.80 28.07 -4.35
N SER A 103 -3.26 27.03 -3.70
CA SER A 103 -3.84 26.34 -2.54
C SER A 103 -5.32 25.89 -2.56
N LEU A 104 -5.55 24.57 -2.71
CA LEU A 104 -6.71 23.85 -2.17
C LEU A 104 -6.19 22.51 -1.59
N ALA A 105 -5.84 22.49 -0.30
CA ALA A 105 -6.72 22.16 0.82
C ALA A 105 -6.53 20.69 1.27
N THR A 106 -5.42 20.47 1.97
CA THR A 106 -5.14 19.34 2.86
C THR A 106 -6.05 19.34 4.08
N THR A 107 -7.27 18.79 4.01
CA THR A 107 -8.08 18.60 5.24
C THR A 107 -9.18 17.51 5.16
N VAL A 108 -8.88 16.29 4.71
CA VAL A 108 -9.86 15.16 4.81
C VAL A 108 -9.26 13.87 5.40
N GLY A 109 -8.00 13.87 5.85
CA GLY A 109 -7.31 12.63 6.28
C GLY A 109 -7.46 12.20 7.74
N SER A 110 -7.85 13.07 8.68
CA SER A 110 -7.62 12.82 10.11
C SER A 110 -8.86 12.45 10.94
N ALA A 111 -10.07 12.72 10.44
CA ALA A 111 -11.31 12.46 11.20
C ALA A 111 -11.85 11.03 10.99
N LEU A 112 -11.75 10.50 9.76
CA LEU A 112 -12.26 9.16 9.43
C LEU A 112 -11.43 8.05 10.09
N GLY A 113 -10.12 8.26 10.28
CA GLY A 113 -9.23 7.27 10.90
C GLY A 113 -9.53 7.01 12.39
N LYS A 114 -10.02 8.02 13.13
CA LYS A 114 -10.26 7.87 14.58
C LYS A 114 -11.52 7.06 14.91
N ALA A 115 -12.56 7.13 14.06
CA ALA A 115 -13.81 6.43 14.30
C ALA A 115 -13.69 4.91 14.07
N LEU A 116 -12.93 4.48 13.05
CA LEU A 116 -12.72 3.05 12.78
C LEU A 116 -11.80 2.40 13.83
N PHE A 117 -10.80 3.14 14.33
CA PHE A 117 -9.89 2.67 15.37
C PHE A 117 -10.60 2.35 16.70
N GLY A 118 -11.62 3.14 17.07
CA GLY A 118 -12.40 2.91 18.28
C GLY A 118 -13.26 1.63 18.24
N ALA A 119 -13.75 1.24 17.05
CA ALA A 119 -14.59 0.05 16.89
C ALA A 119 -13.79 -1.27 16.99
N LEU A 120 -12.52 -1.26 16.56
CA LEU A 120 -11.67 -2.46 16.56
C LEU A 120 -10.95 -2.71 17.89
N LEU A 121 -10.71 -1.68 18.70
CA LEU A 121 -10.18 -1.86 20.06
C LEU A 121 -11.17 -2.60 20.98
N ARG A 122 -12.48 -2.42 20.77
CA ARG A 122 -13.49 -2.99 21.66
C ARG A 122 -13.63 -4.51 21.53
N THR A 123 -13.23 -5.09 20.40
CA THR A 123 -13.36 -6.53 20.13
C THR A 123 -12.16 -7.39 20.55
N SER A 124 -11.05 -6.78 20.98
CA SER A 124 -9.85 -7.53 21.41
C SER A 124 -9.70 -7.72 22.92
N VAL A 125 -10.30 -6.85 23.74
CA VAL A 125 -10.16 -6.96 25.21
C VAL A 125 -10.99 -8.11 25.79
N GLU A 126 -12.19 -8.38 25.26
CA GLU A 126 -13.06 -9.44 25.79
C GLU A 126 -12.50 -10.86 25.58
N ARG A 127 -11.68 -11.08 24.55
CA ARG A 127 -11.00 -12.38 24.31
C ARG A 127 -9.73 -12.58 25.13
N GLY A 128 -9.11 -11.50 25.64
CA GLY A 128 -7.88 -11.57 26.45
C GLY A 128 -8.11 -12.11 27.86
N VAL A 129 -9.25 -11.79 28.49
CA VAL A 129 -9.54 -12.18 29.87
C VAL A 129 -9.85 -13.68 30.00
N ALA A 130 -10.53 -14.27 29.01
CA ALA A 130 -10.80 -15.71 28.98
C ALA A 130 -9.52 -16.55 28.90
N SER A 131 -8.49 -16.04 28.22
CA SER A 131 -7.19 -16.74 28.11
C SER A 131 -6.36 -16.69 29.39
N LEU A 132 -6.54 -15.66 30.24
CA LEU A 132 -5.79 -15.55 31.51
C LEU A 132 -6.37 -16.43 32.61
N VAL A 133 -7.68 -16.67 32.64
CA VAL A 133 -8.31 -17.58 33.62
C VAL A 133 -8.00 -19.04 33.31
N ALA A 134 -7.92 -19.42 32.02
CA ALA A 134 -7.54 -20.78 31.62
C ALA A 134 -6.08 -21.14 31.93
N ALA A 135 -5.18 -20.15 31.98
CA ALA A 135 -3.77 -20.35 32.28
C ALA A 135 -3.46 -20.40 33.79
N ALA A 136 -4.36 -19.92 34.65
CA ALA A 136 -4.13 -19.77 36.09
C ALA A 136 -4.67 -20.93 36.97
N ILE A 137 -5.34 -21.92 36.38
CA ILE A 137 -5.93 -23.08 37.10
C ILE A 137 -5.16 -24.39 36.78
N ARG A 138 -3.90 -24.31 36.33
CA ARG A 138 -3.00 -25.47 36.18
C ARG A 138 -1.88 -25.43 37.20
#